data_AF-A0A7X5IAB7-F1
#
_entry.id   AF-A0A7X5IAB7-F1
#
_cell.length_a   1.000
_cell.length_b   1.000
_cell.length_c   1.000
_cell.angle_alpha   90.00
_cell.angle_beta   90.00
_cell.angle_gamma   90.00
#
_symmetry.space_group_name_H-M   'P 1'
#
loop_
_entity.id
_entity.type
_entity.pdbx_description
1 polymer ?
#
loop_
_entity_poly.entity_id
_entity_poly.type
_entity_poly.pdbx_seq_one_letter_code
_entity_poly.pdbx_strand_id
1 'polypeptide(L)'
;MSSTALGAEKAIIFISDAHEKFYYEKLKEVRYQDVYHKALVYCLGISDDTRRNIKSIYNFKTGCVKTECLHEGWQTSGSLKVVRMAFNLYCNGTPSVFDYDDAEEQVDECRRYTVEELFCCAYAPYFWQAVQIRYPEYVTYNHKLYAMLGGRD
;
A
#
# COMPACT_ATOMS: atom_id res chain seq x y z
N MET A 1 -2.84 -39.49 -8.30
CA MET A 1 -2.25 -38.96 -7.06
C MET A 1 -1.54 -37.65 -7.39
N SER A 2 -1.89 -36.60 -6.63
CA SER A 2 -1.34 -35.23 -6.57
C SER A 2 -1.08 -34.48 -7.89
N SER A 3 -2.01 -33.57 -8.17
CA SER A 3 -1.96 -32.56 -9.22
C SER A 3 -0.75 -31.62 -9.06
N THR A 4 -0.13 -31.31 -10.19
CA THR A 4 0.82 -30.22 -10.41
C THR A 4 0.30 -28.90 -9.85
N ALA A 5 0.82 -28.46 -8.69
CA ALA A 5 0.68 -27.11 -8.18
C ALA A 5 1.79 -26.21 -8.76
N LEU A 6 1.81 -26.05 -10.08
CA LEU A 6 2.51 -24.93 -10.72
C LEU A 6 1.53 -23.76 -10.78
N GLY A 7 1.75 -22.76 -9.92
CA GLY A 7 1.18 -21.42 -10.09
C GLY A 7 -0.29 -21.26 -9.74
N ALA A 8 -0.71 -21.63 -8.52
CA ALA A 8 -1.91 -20.99 -7.97
C ALA A 8 -1.57 -19.50 -7.79
N GLU A 9 -2.09 -18.63 -8.66
CA GLU A 9 -2.12 -17.19 -8.39
C GLU A 9 -2.69 -17.02 -6.97
N LYS A 10 -1.87 -16.52 -6.04
CA LYS A 10 -2.37 -16.24 -4.68
C LYS A 10 -3.51 -15.24 -4.81
N ALA A 11 -4.71 -15.68 -4.46
CA ALA A 11 -5.88 -14.81 -4.45
C ALA A 11 -5.60 -13.61 -3.54
N ILE A 12 -5.86 -12.40 -4.04
CA ILE A 12 -5.75 -11.18 -3.25
C ILE A 12 -6.77 -11.24 -2.11
N ILE A 13 -6.30 -11.05 -0.89
CA ILE A 13 -7.16 -11.03 0.30
C ILE A 13 -7.73 -9.62 0.49
N PHE A 14 -9.04 -9.48 0.59
CA PHE A 14 -9.69 -8.20 0.90
C PHE A 14 -10.34 -8.24 2.29
N ILE A 15 -10.38 -7.09 2.97
CA ILE A 15 -11.04 -6.95 4.29
C ILE A 15 -12.57 -7.04 4.20
N SER A 16 -13.12 -6.74 3.04
CA SER A 16 -14.56 -6.76 2.77
C SER A 16 -14.83 -6.66 1.27
N ASP A 17 -16.05 -7.02 0.87
CA ASP A 17 -16.54 -6.85 -0.51
C ASP A 17 -16.46 -5.39 -0.98
N ALA A 18 -16.64 -4.43 -0.06
CA ALA A 18 -16.52 -3.01 -0.36
C ALA A 18 -15.08 -2.61 -0.74
N HIS A 19 -14.09 -3.23 -0.10
CA HIS A 19 -12.68 -3.06 -0.45
C HIS A 19 -12.39 -3.67 -1.84
N GLU A 20 -12.82 -4.92 -2.09
CA GLU A 20 -12.63 -5.58 -3.38
C GLU A 20 -13.28 -4.79 -4.54
N LYS A 21 -14.54 -4.39 -4.38
CA LYS A 21 -15.26 -3.60 -5.37
C LYS A 21 -14.53 -2.28 -5.66
N PHE A 22 -14.15 -1.55 -4.61
CA PHE A 22 -13.41 -0.31 -4.75
C PHE A 22 -12.10 -0.51 -5.51
N TYR A 23 -11.37 -1.58 -5.21
CA TYR A 23 -10.10 -1.88 -5.84
C TYR A 23 -10.22 -1.99 -7.37
N TYR A 24 -11.13 -2.84 -7.85
CA TYR A 24 -11.33 -3.04 -9.29
C TYR A 24 -12.00 -1.86 -9.99
N GLU A 25 -12.82 -1.09 -9.29
CA GLU A 25 -13.41 0.13 -9.84
C GLU A 25 -12.34 1.21 -10.05
N LYS A 26 -11.54 1.52 -9.02
CA LYS A 26 -10.53 2.58 -9.08
C LYS A 26 -9.30 2.24 -9.90
N LEU A 27 -8.99 0.95 -10.06
CA LEU A 27 -7.97 0.54 -11.01
C LEU A 27 -8.30 0.96 -12.46
N LYS A 28 -9.57 1.08 -12.85
CA LYS A 28 -9.91 1.54 -14.20
C LYS A 28 -9.63 3.03 -14.43
N GLU A 29 -9.48 3.79 -13.34
CA GLU A 29 -9.27 5.24 -13.35
C GLU A 29 -7.79 5.63 -13.25
N VAL A 30 -6.90 4.71 -12.87
CA VAL A 30 -5.46 5.01 -12.78
C VAL A 30 -4.79 5.07 -14.15
N ARG A 31 -3.72 5.86 -14.23
CA ARG A 31 -2.96 6.10 -15.46
C ARG A 31 -2.23 4.86 -15.97
N TYR A 32 -1.79 4.00 -15.05
CA TYR A 32 -1.02 2.80 -15.36
C TYR A 32 -1.50 1.61 -14.53
N GLN A 33 -1.49 0.41 -15.11
CA GLN A 33 -1.84 -0.86 -14.45
C GLN A 33 -0.62 -1.52 -13.78
N ASP A 34 0.35 -0.72 -13.33
CA ASP A 34 1.59 -1.19 -12.71
C ASP A 34 1.41 -1.55 -11.23
N VAL A 35 2.46 -2.12 -10.63
CA VAL A 35 2.47 -2.56 -9.23
C VAL A 35 2.34 -1.40 -8.23
N TYR A 36 2.73 -0.17 -8.61
CA TYR A 36 2.63 1.01 -7.76
C TYR A 36 1.17 1.45 -7.61
N HIS A 37 0.48 1.62 -8.74
CA HIS A 37 -0.92 2.03 -8.75
C HIS A 37 -1.82 0.94 -8.17
N LYS A 38 -1.51 -0.33 -8.43
CA LYS A 38 -2.19 -1.47 -7.80
C LYS A 38 -2.03 -1.43 -6.28
N ALA A 39 -0.83 -1.25 -5.75
CA ALA A 39 -0.63 -1.17 -4.30
C ALA A 39 -1.31 0.05 -3.68
N LEU A 40 -1.25 1.22 -4.35
CA LEU A 40 -1.92 2.45 -3.92
C LEU A 40 -3.44 2.25 -3.78
N VAL A 41 -4.09 1.80 -4.86
CA VAL A 41 -5.55 1.65 -4.89
C VAL A 41 -6.01 0.58 -3.90
N TYR A 42 -5.25 -0.51 -3.77
CA TYR A 42 -5.51 -1.55 -2.78
C TYR A 42 -5.44 -0.98 -1.36
N CYS A 43 -4.34 -0.30 -0.99
CA CYS A 43 -4.21 0.29 0.34
C CYS A 43 -5.38 1.24 0.66
N LEU A 44 -5.66 2.19 -0.23
CA LEU A 44 -6.73 3.18 -0.03
C LEU A 44 -8.13 2.55 -0.02
N GLY A 45 -8.27 1.33 -0.52
CA GLY A 45 -9.51 0.55 -0.46
C GLY A 45 -9.78 -0.07 0.91
N ILE A 46 -8.81 -0.17 1.81
CA ILE A 46 -8.94 -0.84 3.11
C ILE A 46 -9.94 -0.11 4.02
N SER A 47 -9.76 1.20 4.20
CA SER A 47 -10.60 2.02 5.09
C SER A 47 -11.79 2.64 4.36
N ASP A 48 -12.93 2.68 5.04
CA ASP A 48 -14.12 3.37 4.53
C ASP A 48 -13.91 4.87 4.35
N ASP A 49 -13.15 5.49 5.26
CA ASP A 49 -12.84 6.91 5.21
C ASP A 49 -11.97 7.24 4.00
N THR A 50 -10.99 6.41 3.68
CA THR A 50 -10.12 6.62 2.52
C THR A 50 -10.85 6.38 1.20
N ARG A 51 -11.78 5.41 1.15
CA ARG A 51 -12.64 5.21 -0.03
C ARG A 51 -13.52 6.42 -0.31
N ARG A 52 -14.17 6.97 0.73
CA ARG A 52 -15.04 8.16 0.61
C ARG A 52 -14.27 9.42 0.21
N ASN A 53 -13.05 9.57 0.69
CA ASN A 53 -12.22 10.77 0.49
C ASN A 53 -11.11 10.57 -0.55
N ILE A 54 -11.22 9.57 -1.44
CA ILE A 54 -10.15 9.21 -2.40
C ILE A 54 -9.66 10.39 -3.26
N LYS A 55 -10.55 11.32 -3.62
CA LYS A 55 -10.21 12.52 -4.40
C LYS A 55 -9.42 13.58 -3.61
N SER A 56 -9.54 13.56 -2.28
CA SER A 56 -8.69 14.35 -1.39
C SER A 56 -7.30 13.74 -1.26
N ILE A 57 -7.16 12.42 -1.41
CA ILE A 57 -5.89 11.69 -1.20
C ILE A 57 -5.05 11.59 -2.47
N TYR A 58 -5.70 11.38 -3.62
CA TYR A 58 -5.01 11.08 -4.88
C TYR A 58 -5.67 11.75 -6.08
N ASN A 59 -4.85 12.32 -6.96
CA ASN A 59 -5.29 12.89 -8.22
C ASN A 59 -5.07 11.88 -9.36
N PHE A 60 -6.13 11.19 -9.78
CA PHE A 60 -6.07 10.22 -10.87
C PHE A 60 -5.62 10.81 -12.21
N LYS A 61 -5.85 12.12 -12.45
CA LYS A 61 -5.44 12.79 -13.69
C LYS A 61 -3.93 13.01 -13.73
N THR A 62 -3.36 13.54 -12.63
CA THR A 62 -1.92 13.88 -12.58
C THR A 62 -1.07 12.75 -12.04
N GLY A 63 -1.66 11.76 -11.38
CA GLY A 63 -0.95 10.71 -10.66
C GLY A 63 -0.25 11.18 -9.38
N CYS A 64 -0.60 12.36 -8.86
CA CYS A 64 0.00 12.90 -7.65
C CYS A 64 -0.79 12.50 -6.40
N VAL A 65 -0.07 12.13 -5.35
CA VAL A 65 -0.62 12.11 -3.98
C VAL A 65 -0.82 13.53 -3.47
N LYS A 66 -1.75 13.69 -2.53
CA LYS A 66 -2.11 14.96 -1.91
C LYS A 66 -1.90 14.83 -0.41
N THR A 67 -0.75 15.29 0.06
CA THR A 67 -0.30 15.06 1.44
C THR A 67 -1.11 15.89 2.44
N GLU A 68 -1.72 16.99 1.99
CA GLU A 68 -2.64 17.82 2.76
C GLU A 68 -3.82 17.03 3.37
N CYS A 69 -4.18 15.88 2.77
CA CYS A 69 -5.25 15.03 3.27
C CYS A 69 -4.98 14.47 4.67
N LEU A 70 -3.72 14.40 5.11
CA LEU A 70 -3.35 13.94 6.46
C LEU A 70 -3.82 14.89 7.57
N HIS A 71 -4.19 16.12 7.21
CA HIS A 71 -4.67 17.15 8.13
C HIS A 71 -6.18 17.41 8.01
N GLU A 72 -6.88 16.69 7.12
CA GLU A 72 -8.31 16.86 6.93
C GLU A 72 -9.12 16.27 8.09
N GLY A 73 -10.21 16.93 8.48
CA GLY A 73 -10.99 16.59 9.68
C GLY A 73 -11.73 15.25 9.65
N TRP A 74 -11.74 14.54 8.52
CA TRP A 74 -12.31 13.19 8.43
C TRP A 74 -11.32 12.09 8.88
N GLN A 75 -10.05 12.43 9.09
CA GLN A 75 -9.02 11.46 9.43
C GLN A 75 -9.25 10.82 10.81
N THR A 76 -9.06 9.51 10.87
CA THR A 76 -8.97 8.70 12.08
C THR A 76 -7.56 8.13 12.22
N SER A 77 -7.21 7.59 13.39
CA SER A 77 -5.92 6.91 13.57
C SER A 77 -5.73 5.76 12.57
N GLY A 78 -6.80 5.05 12.21
CA GLY A 78 -6.77 3.97 11.22
C GLY A 78 -6.59 4.48 9.79
N SER A 79 -7.31 5.52 9.38
CA SER A 79 -7.18 6.06 8.01
C SER A 79 -5.82 6.72 7.78
N LEU A 80 -5.24 7.37 8.79
CA LEU A 80 -3.89 7.93 8.72
C LEU A 80 -2.85 6.84 8.41
N LYS A 81 -2.92 5.67 9.06
CA LYS A 81 -2.03 4.54 8.77
C LYS A 81 -2.22 4.02 7.34
N VAL A 82 -3.47 3.93 6.88
CA VAL A 82 -3.78 3.51 5.49
C VAL A 82 -3.20 4.49 4.47
N VAL A 83 -3.38 5.80 4.66
CA VAL A 83 -2.85 6.82 3.74
C VAL A 83 -1.33 6.78 3.71
N ARG A 84 -0.66 6.74 4.87
CA ARG A 84 0.80 6.67 4.94
C ARG A 84 1.35 5.39 4.32
N MET A 85 0.72 4.23 4.54
CA MET A 85 1.10 2.98 3.87
C MET A 85 0.97 3.09 2.35
N ALA A 86 -0.13 3.69 1.87
CA ALA A 86 -0.37 3.88 0.44
C ALA A 86 0.68 4.81 -0.20
N PHE A 87 0.98 5.94 0.46
CA PHE A 87 2.02 6.88 0.05
C PHE A 87 3.39 6.22 0.01
N ASN A 88 3.72 5.40 1.01
CA ASN A 88 5.01 4.72 1.07
C ASN A 88 5.24 3.77 -0.09
N LEU A 89 4.28 2.88 -0.36
CA LEU A 89 4.40 1.91 -1.44
C LEU A 89 4.35 2.56 -2.83
N TYR A 90 3.59 3.65 -2.98
CA TYR A 90 3.42 4.34 -4.27
C TYR A 90 4.59 5.25 -4.59
N CYS A 91 5.06 6.05 -3.63
CA CYS A 91 6.13 7.02 -3.83
C CYS A 91 7.54 6.48 -3.54
N ASN A 92 7.65 5.24 -3.01
CA ASN A 92 8.90 4.70 -2.45
C ASN A 92 9.54 5.64 -1.41
N GLY A 93 8.71 6.25 -0.56
CA GLY A 93 9.21 7.26 0.38
C GLY A 93 8.14 7.77 1.34
N THR A 94 8.38 8.94 1.92
CA THR A 94 7.53 9.55 2.95
C THR A 94 7.15 10.95 2.50
N PRO A 95 6.28 11.10 1.48
CA PRO A 95 6.11 12.36 0.76
C PRO A 95 5.64 13.52 1.65
N SER A 96 4.88 13.26 2.72
CA SER A 96 4.40 14.28 3.66
C SER A 96 5.49 14.87 4.56
N VAL A 97 6.67 14.24 4.64
CA VAL A 97 7.80 14.81 5.41
C VAL A 97 8.18 16.19 4.86
N PHE A 98 8.07 16.38 3.54
CA PHE A 98 8.43 17.65 2.89
C PHE A 98 7.38 18.75 3.05
N ASP A 99 6.26 18.48 3.74
CA ASP A 99 5.27 19.51 4.08
C ASP A 99 5.71 20.37 5.27
N TYR A 100 6.77 19.96 5.98
CA TYR A 100 7.29 20.60 7.18
C TYR A 100 8.64 21.25 6.91
N ASP A 101 8.81 22.48 7.42
CA ASP A 101 10.08 23.22 7.33
C ASP A 101 11.01 22.91 8.52
N ASP A 102 10.44 22.57 9.68
CA ASP A 102 11.19 22.27 10.90
C ASP A 102 11.74 20.84 10.90
N ALA A 103 13.01 20.69 11.28
CA ALA A 103 13.70 19.40 11.24
C ALA A 103 13.16 18.39 12.27
N GLU A 104 12.65 18.85 13.41
CA GLU A 104 12.05 17.97 14.43
C GLU A 104 10.69 17.45 13.95
N GLU A 105 9.87 18.32 13.34
CA GLU A 105 8.60 17.94 12.72
C GLU A 105 8.79 16.96 11.55
N GLN A 106 9.80 17.18 10.70
CA GLN A 106 10.17 16.24 9.64
C GLN A 106 10.51 14.85 10.19
N VAL A 107 11.27 14.81 11.29
CA VAL A 107 11.64 13.55 11.95
C VAL A 107 10.40 12.89 12.58
N ASP A 108 9.49 13.65 13.20
CA ASP A 108 8.23 13.12 13.73
C ASP A 108 7.37 12.50 12.63
N GLU A 109 7.17 13.23 11.52
CA GLU A 109 6.37 12.71 10.41
C GLU A 109 7.03 11.48 9.78
N CYS A 110 8.36 11.45 9.66
CA CYS A 110 9.10 10.29 9.15
C CYS A 110 8.88 9.04 10.04
N ARG A 111 8.89 9.21 11.37
CA ARG A 111 8.63 8.10 12.32
C ARG A 111 7.25 7.46 12.15
N ARG A 112 6.26 8.22 11.69
CA ARG A 112 4.88 7.73 11.43
C ARG A 112 4.78 6.77 10.25
N TYR A 113 5.85 6.60 9.47
CA TYR A 113 5.95 5.60 8.40
C TYR A 113 6.68 4.31 8.84
N THR A 114 7.12 4.22 10.09
CA THR A 114 7.78 3.02 10.59
C THR A 114 6.84 1.82 10.65
N VAL A 115 7.41 0.62 10.65
CA VAL A 115 6.64 -0.63 10.76
C VAL A 115 5.81 -0.64 12.05
N GLU A 116 6.37 -0.19 13.17
CA GLU A 116 5.65 -0.12 14.44
C GLU A 116 4.39 0.75 14.32
N GLU A 117 4.54 1.97 13.81
CA GLU A 117 3.42 2.91 13.66
C GLU A 117 2.35 2.40 12.68
N LEU A 118 2.77 1.87 11.52
CA LEU A 118 1.83 1.41 10.50
C LEU A 118 1.16 0.08 10.87
N PHE A 119 1.92 -0.92 11.33
CA PHE A 119 1.43 -2.29 11.52
C PHE A 119 0.85 -2.56 12.90
N CYS A 120 0.97 -1.64 13.87
CA CYS A 120 0.25 -1.74 15.14
C CYS A 120 -1.23 -1.36 14.95
N CYS A 121 -1.98 -2.15 14.17
CA CYS A 121 -3.43 -2.04 13.97
C CYS A 121 -4.04 -3.30 13.32
N ALA A 122 -5.37 -3.39 13.31
CA ALA A 122 -6.10 -4.50 12.68
C ALA A 122 -5.91 -4.59 11.15
N TYR A 123 -5.35 -3.55 10.50
CA TYR A 123 -5.10 -3.54 9.07
C TYR A 123 -3.81 -4.22 8.64
N ALA A 124 -2.95 -4.63 9.58
CA ALA A 124 -1.66 -5.24 9.31
C ALA A 124 -1.69 -6.40 8.28
N PRO A 125 -2.64 -7.37 8.34
CA PRO A 125 -2.71 -8.44 7.33
C PRO A 125 -2.92 -7.90 5.90
N TYR A 126 -3.70 -6.83 5.77
CA TYR A 126 -3.99 -6.22 4.47
C TYR A 126 -2.81 -5.35 4.01
N PHE A 127 -2.06 -4.72 4.91
CA PHE A 127 -0.80 -4.07 4.55
C PHE A 127 0.24 -5.08 4.03
N TRP A 128 0.29 -6.31 4.56
CA TRP A 128 1.12 -7.37 3.95
C TRP A 128 0.67 -7.73 2.54
N GLN A 129 -0.63 -7.82 2.30
CA GLN A 129 -1.16 -8.04 0.96
C GLN A 129 -0.79 -6.90 0.00
N ALA A 130 -0.79 -5.65 0.46
CA ALA A 130 -0.36 -4.50 -0.33
C ALA A 130 1.13 -4.56 -0.70
N VAL A 131 1.99 -4.96 0.23
CA VAL A 131 3.43 -5.20 -0.03
C VAL A 131 3.60 -6.30 -1.07
N GLN A 132 2.85 -7.40 -0.98
CA GLN A 132 2.88 -8.47 -1.97
C GLN A 132 2.45 -8.01 -3.36
N ILE A 133 1.41 -7.16 -3.46
CA ILE A 133 0.97 -6.55 -4.71
C ILE A 133 2.06 -5.64 -5.29
N ARG A 134 2.78 -4.91 -4.44
CA ARG A 134 3.84 -4.00 -4.83
C ARG A 134 5.10 -4.72 -5.32
N TYR A 135 5.38 -5.89 -4.77
CA TYR A 135 6.60 -6.68 -4.97
C TYR A 135 6.30 -8.14 -5.36
N PRO A 136 5.52 -8.38 -6.42
CA PRO A 136 5.03 -9.72 -6.78
C PRO A 136 6.16 -10.72 -7.08
N GLU A 137 7.30 -10.26 -7.58
CA GLU A 137 8.47 -11.08 -7.87
C GLU A 137 9.18 -11.60 -6.60
N TYR A 138 8.91 -11.01 -5.43
CA TYR A 138 9.55 -11.35 -4.16
C TYR A 138 8.64 -12.11 -3.19
N VAL A 139 7.38 -12.38 -3.57
CA VAL A 139 6.41 -13.05 -2.67
C VAL A 139 6.63 -14.56 -2.52
N THR A 140 7.45 -15.14 -3.38
CA THR A 140 7.84 -16.55 -3.34
C THR A 140 9.35 -16.64 -3.41
N TYR A 141 9.96 -17.26 -2.39
CA TYR A 141 11.39 -17.48 -2.40
C TYR A 141 11.75 -18.62 -3.34
N ASN A 142 12.51 -18.32 -4.40
CA ASN A 142 12.94 -19.32 -5.37
C ASN A 142 14.23 -20.01 -4.87
N HIS A 143 14.07 -21.00 -3.99
CA HIS A 143 15.19 -21.80 -3.46
C HIS A 143 16.07 -22.40 -4.55
N LYS A 144 15.48 -22.81 -5.68
CA LYS A 144 16.24 -23.41 -6.80
C LYS A 144 17.13 -22.38 -7.48
N LEU A 145 16.59 -21.20 -7.78
CA LEU A 145 17.38 -20.11 -8.36
C LEU A 145 18.47 -19.66 -7.40
N TYR A 146 18.13 -19.49 -6.12
CA TYR A 146 19.10 -19.12 -5.09
C TYR A 146 20.25 -20.14 -4.99
N ALA A 147 19.94 -21.43 -4.95
CA ALA A 147 20.95 -22.49 -4.95
C ALA A 147 21.79 -22.52 -6.24
N MET A 148 21.18 -22.31 -7.42
CA MET A 148 21.90 -22.23 -8.70
C MET A 148 22.87 -21.03 -8.75
N LEU A 149 22.56 -19.94 -8.04
CA LEU A 149 23.43 -18.77 -7.91
C LEU A 149 24.50 -18.93 -6.82
N GLY A 150 24.62 -20.12 -6.22
CA GLY A 150 25.64 -20.43 -5.20
C GLY A 150 25.27 -19.96 -3.79
N GLY A 151 24.00 -19.65 -3.55
CA GLY A 151 23.47 -19.34 -2.23
C GLY A 151 23.68 -20.48 -1.22
N ARG A 152 23.93 -20.12 0.05
CA ARG A 152 24.31 -21.07 1.12
C ARG A 152 23.43 -20.98 2.36
N ASP A 153 22.45 -20.09 2.36
CA ASP A 153 21.48 -19.92 3.44
C ASP A 153 20.45 -21.06 3.49
#